data_AF-A0A7S0WRG8-F1
#
_entry.id   AF-A0A7S0WRG8-F1
#
_cell.length_a   1.000
_cell.length_b   1.000
_cell.length_c   1.000
_cell.angle_alpha   90.00
_cell.angle_beta   90.00
_cell.angle_gamma   90.00
#
_symmetry.space_group_name_H-M   'P 1'
#
loop_
_entity.id
_entity.type
_entity.pdbx_description
1 polymer ?
#
loop_
_entity_poly.entity_id
_entity_poly.type
_entity_poly.pdbx_seq_one_letter_code
_entity_poly.pdbx_strand_id
1 'polypeptide(L)'
;RTLRRRMQDALELAGIEAQRAQQQAAISELERAQREVGDPGVIAAQLAAALDTQASLQRKLAMLQGSVEAQEGIRARAASDLRAPQYHDIAPRYNRAYAEVMYLEMALSDLDKYHKALEKALLSFHTTKMGDINKIIKELWQKTYRGQDIDYIQIVADADGKSSYNYRVVMYAGGAELEMRGRCSAGQKVLACLIIRLALAETFCLNCGILALDEPTTNLDADNSAALAEALRAIMVARAEQENFQLIVITHDEQFAHLIGTRDHADYLWRITKDEAQHTHLAQEEITDT
;
A
#
# COMPACT_ATOMS: atom_id res chain seq x y z
N ARG A 1 -112.16 73.19 71.80
CA ARG A 1 -112.16 72.23 70.66
C ARG A 1 -110.85 72.32 69.85
N THR A 2 -109.69 72.48 70.50
CA THR A 2 -108.41 72.82 69.85
C THR A 2 -107.27 71.83 70.12
N LEU A 3 -107.52 70.73 70.84
CA LEU A 3 -106.53 69.68 71.10
C LEU A 3 -106.71 68.43 70.23
N ARG A 4 -107.96 68.04 69.93
CA ARG A 4 -108.29 66.75 69.29
C ARG A 4 -107.83 66.64 67.83
N ARG A 5 -107.80 67.76 67.10
CA ARG A 5 -107.37 67.82 65.70
C ARG A 5 -105.85 67.73 65.55
N ARG A 6 -105.09 68.40 66.43
CA ARG A 6 -103.61 68.33 66.45
C ARG A 6 -103.07 66.93 66.79
N MET A 7 -103.78 66.17 67.63
CA MET A 7 -103.39 64.78 67.93
C MET A 7 -103.65 63.83 66.75
N GLN A 8 -104.70 64.09 65.96
CA GLN A 8 -105.05 63.26 64.82
C GLN A 8 -104.10 63.51 63.64
N ASP A 9 -103.76 64.78 63.39
CA ASP A 9 -102.73 65.14 62.40
C ASP A 9 -101.35 64.60 62.79
N ALA A 10 -101.00 64.56 64.09
CA ALA A 10 -99.74 63.99 64.58
C ALA A 10 -99.68 62.44 64.45
N LEU A 11 -100.81 61.75 64.63
CA LEU A 11 -100.91 60.31 64.43
C LEU A 11 -100.85 59.91 62.94
N GLU A 12 -101.49 60.70 62.06
CA GLU A 12 -101.37 60.51 60.61
C GLU A 12 -99.96 60.81 60.10
N LEU A 13 -99.31 61.87 60.61
CA LEU A 13 -97.92 62.18 60.28
C LEU A 13 -96.96 61.05 60.71
N ALA A 14 -97.14 60.51 61.93
CA ALA A 14 -96.34 59.38 62.43
C ALA A 14 -96.58 58.10 61.62
N GLY A 15 -97.81 57.86 61.15
CA GLY A 15 -98.14 56.74 60.27
C GLY A 15 -97.45 56.85 58.89
N ILE A 16 -97.48 58.04 58.29
CA ILE A 16 -96.81 58.32 57.01
C ILE A 16 -95.29 58.22 57.15
N GLU A 17 -94.72 58.72 58.26
CA GLU A 17 -93.29 58.60 58.54
C GLU A 17 -92.84 57.16 58.75
N ALA A 18 -93.65 56.34 59.44
CA ALA A 18 -93.38 54.91 59.59
C ALA A 18 -93.44 54.17 58.25
N GLN A 19 -94.42 54.50 57.40
CA GLN A 19 -94.56 53.89 56.08
C GLN A 19 -93.40 54.29 55.15
N ARG A 20 -92.97 55.56 55.21
CA ARG A 20 -91.79 56.06 54.51
C ARG A 20 -90.51 55.38 55.01
N ALA A 21 -90.34 55.20 56.31
CA ALA A 21 -89.19 54.51 56.88
C ALA A 21 -89.14 53.03 56.45
N GLN A 22 -90.30 52.37 56.40
CA GLN A 22 -90.41 50.99 55.93
C GLN A 22 -90.09 50.86 54.43
N GLN A 23 -90.59 51.79 53.60
CA GLN A 23 -90.26 51.83 52.18
C GLN A 23 -88.78 52.15 51.93
N GLN A 24 -88.19 53.05 52.73
CA GLN A 24 -86.77 53.37 52.63
C GLN A 24 -85.88 52.17 53.02
N ALA A 25 -86.28 51.40 54.04
CA ALA A 25 -85.60 50.17 54.43
C ALA A 25 -85.66 49.11 53.31
N ALA A 26 -86.83 48.91 52.69
CA ALA A 26 -87.00 47.98 51.58
C ALA A 26 -86.19 48.38 50.34
N ILE A 27 -86.13 49.67 50.00
CA ILE A 27 -85.27 50.19 48.93
C ILE A 27 -83.79 49.90 49.24
N SER A 28 -83.37 50.10 50.49
CA SER A 28 -82.00 49.85 50.93
C SER A 28 -81.60 48.37 50.80
N GLU A 29 -82.51 47.45 51.11
CA GLU A 29 -82.30 46.01 50.93
C GLU A 29 -82.21 45.62 49.45
N LEU A 30 -83.09 46.17 48.60
CA LEU A 30 -83.08 45.89 47.16
C LEU A 30 -81.83 46.44 46.46
N GLU A 31 -81.37 47.64 46.84
CA GLU A 31 -80.11 48.22 46.34
C GLU A 31 -78.90 47.38 46.79
N ARG A 32 -78.93 46.85 48.02
CA ARG A 32 -77.89 45.96 48.52
C ARG A 32 -77.88 44.62 47.76
N ALA A 33 -79.05 44.02 47.53
CA ALA A 33 -79.18 42.79 46.73
C ALA A 33 -78.70 43.00 45.29
N GLN A 34 -78.99 44.15 44.68
CA GLN A 34 -78.51 44.49 43.33
C GLN A 34 -76.99 44.66 43.27
N ARG A 35 -76.36 45.20 44.32
CA ARG A 35 -74.89 45.28 44.42
C ARG A 35 -74.24 43.91 44.65
N GLU A 36 -74.91 42.99 45.37
CA GLU A 36 -74.42 41.62 45.59
C GLU A 36 -74.45 40.77 44.31
N VAL A 37 -75.39 41.03 43.38
CA VAL A 37 -75.45 40.35 42.07
C VAL A 37 -74.35 40.83 41.10
N GLY A 38 -73.71 41.97 41.38
CA GLY A 38 -72.68 42.57 40.53
C GLY A 38 -73.28 43.34 39.34
N ASP A 39 -72.49 44.23 38.75
CA ASP A 39 -72.91 45.07 37.62
C ASP A 39 -73.19 44.18 36.38
N PRO A 40 -74.43 44.20 35.82
CA PRO A 40 -74.78 43.44 34.62
C PRO A 40 -73.83 43.70 33.44
N GLY A 41 -73.27 44.91 33.35
CA GLY A 41 -72.28 45.26 32.32
C GLY A 41 -70.96 44.53 32.50
N VAL A 42 -70.53 44.31 33.75
CA VAL A 42 -69.28 43.59 34.06
C VAL A 42 -69.44 42.09 33.79
N ILE A 43 -70.58 41.50 34.14
CA ILE A 43 -70.85 40.08 33.88
C ILE A 43 -70.99 39.83 32.37
N ALA A 44 -71.69 40.71 31.64
CA ALA A 44 -71.79 40.63 30.19
C ALA A 44 -70.41 40.78 29.50
N ALA A 45 -69.55 41.67 30.00
CA ALA A 45 -68.19 41.83 29.50
C ALA A 45 -67.31 40.60 29.77
N GLN A 46 -67.41 40.00 30.96
CA GLN A 46 -66.69 38.76 31.30
C GLN A 46 -67.16 37.57 30.45
N LEU A 47 -68.47 37.45 30.21
CA LEU A 47 -69.04 36.41 29.34
C LEU A 47 -68.59 36.62 27.88
N ALA A 48 -68.60 37.85 27.38
CA ALA A 48 -68.11 38.18 26.04
C ALA A 48 -66.62 37.85 25.89
N ALA A 49 -65.79 38.19 26.89
CA ALA A 49 -64.37 37.85 26.90
C ALA A 49 -64.11 36.33 26.94
N ALA A 50 -64.91 35.59 27.73
CA ALA A 50 -64.84 34.12 27.80
C ALA A 50 -65.23 33.44 26.47
N LEU A 51 -66.28 33.96 25.81
CA LEU A 51 -66.71 33.47 24.49
C LEU A 51 -65.66 33.76 23.40
N ASP A 52 -65.03 34.94 23.43
CA ASP A 52 -63.96 35.27 22.49
C ASP A 52 -62.70 34.41 22.74
N THR A 53 -62.36 34.14 24.00
CA THR A 53 -61.29 33.18 24.33
C THR A 53 -61.63 31.78 23.86
N GLN A 54 -62.85 31.29 24.07
CA GLN A 54 -63.31 29.98 23.57
C GLN A 54 -63.22 29.91 22.04
N ALA A 55 -63.67 30.94 21.32
CA ALA A 55 -63.58 31.02 19.87
C ALA A 55 -62.11 31.09 19.38
N SER A 56 -61.22 31.77 20.12
CA SER A 56 -59.78 31.79 19.82
C SER A 56 -59.14 30.42 20.01
N LEU A 57 -59.52 29.68 21.06
CA LEU A 57 -59.02 28.34 21.35
C LEU A 57 -59.52 27.34 20.31
N GLN A 58 -60.80 27.41 19.91
CA GLN A 58 -61.35 26.59 18.84
C GLN A 58 -60.63 26.83 17.51
N ARG A 59 -60.33 28.09 17.16
CA ARG A 59 -59.53 28.42 15.97
C ARG A 59 -58.13 27.82 16.03
N LYS A 60 -57.43 27.94 17.18
CA LYS A 60 -56.10 27.32 17.37
C LYS A 60 -56.15 25.80 17.29
N LEU A 61 -57.18 25.18 17.86
CA LEU A 61 -57.38 23.73 17.84
C LEU A 61 -57.60 23.22 16.41
N ALA A 62 -58.47 23.87 15.64
CA ALA A 62 -58.70 23.53 14.23
C ALA A 62 -57.42 23.70 13.39
N MET A 63 -56.64 24.76 13.63
CA MET A 63 -55.37 24.99 12.94
C MET A 63 -54.34 23.89 13.26
N LEU A 64 -54.21 23.51 14.53
CA LEU A 64 -53.31 22.44 14.95
C LEU A 64 -53.75 21.08 14.39
N GLN A 65 -55.05 20.80 14.37
CA GLN A 65 -55.60 19.57 13.77
C GLN A 65 -55.27 19.48 12.28
N GLY A 66 -55.52 20.55 11.51
CA GLY A 66 -55.15 20.58 10.10
C GLY A 66 -53.64 20.45 9.87
N SER A 67 -52.81 21.03 10.75
CA SER A 67 -51.36 20.85 10.68
C SER A 67 -50.93 19.41 10.95
N VAL A 68 -51.57 18.74 11.91
CA VAL A 68 -51.29 17.33 12.22
C VAL A 68 -51.67 16.45 11.03
N GLU A 69 -52.85 16.62 10.46
CA GLU A 69 -53.28 15.87 9.26
C GLU A 69 -52.33 16.08 8.08
N ALA A 70 -51.89 17.32 7.84
CA ALA A 70 -50.92 17.61 6.79
C ALA A 70 -49.58 16.90 7.03
N GLN A 71 -49.09 16.90 8.28
CA GLN A 71 -47.86 16.19 8.64
C GLN A 71 -48.02 14.67 8.53
N GLU A 72 -49.17 14.11 8.90
CA GLU A 72 -49.44 12.68 8.73
C GLU A 72 -49.50 12.29 7.24
N GLY A 73 -50.09 13.12 6.39
CA GLY A 73 -50.10 12.92 4.94
C GLY A 73 -48.68 12.92 4.34
N ILE A 74 -47.82 13.83 4.78
CA ILE A 74 -46.40 13.88 4.39
C ILE A 74 -45.66 12.64 4.89
N ARG A 75 -45.88 12.24 6.16
CA ARG A 75 -45.28 11.05 6.76
C ARG A 75 -45.66 9.79 5.98
N ALA A 76 -46.92 9.66 5.59
CA ALA A 76 -47.42 8.51 4.85
C ALA A 76 -46.79 8.42 3.45
N ARG A 77 -46.66 9.54 2.73
CA ARG A 77 -45.97 9.59 1.43
C ARG A 77 -44.50 9.24 1.57
N ALA A 78 -43.78 9.87 2.49
CA ALA A 78 -42.37 9.59 2.74
C ALA A 78 -42.14 8.11 3.12
N ALA A 79 -43.02 7.52 3.94
CA ALA A 79 -42.95 6.11 4.30
C ALA A 79 -43.21 5.18 3.10
N SER A 80 -44.10 5.57 2.17
CA SER A 80 -44.33 4.85 0.92
C SER A 80 -43.12 4.93 0.00
N ASP A 81 -42.55 6.12 -0.16
CA ASP A 81 -41.36 6.35 -1.00
C ASP A 81 -40.17 5.57 -0.47
N LEU A 82 -39.96 5.53 0.84
CA LEU A 82 -38.91 4.72 1.49
C LEU A 82 -39.05 3.21 1.23
N ARG A 83 -40.25 2.72 0.89
CA ARG A 83 -40.48 1.31 0.51
C ARG A 83 -40.24 1.04 -0.97
N ALA A 84 -40.08 2.08 -1.81
CA ALA A 84 -39.79 1.88 -3.22
C ALA A 84 -38.48 1.08 -3.38
N PRO A 85 -38.35 0.20 -4.39
CA PRO A 85 -37.19 -0.70 -4.54
C PRO A 85 -35.83 0.01 -4.60
N GLN A 86 -35.81 1.27 -5.03
CA GLN A 86 -34.60 2.10 -5.09
C GLN A 86 -34.14 2.63 -3.72
N TYR A 87 -35.06 2.79 -2.76
CA TYR A 87 -34.77 3.31 -1.41
C TYR A 87 -34.79 2.23 -0.34
N HIS A 88 -35.49 1.12 -0.61
CA HIS A 88 -35.45 -0.07 0.23
C HIS A 88 -34.01 -0.57 0.37
N ASP A 89 -33.56 -0.74 1.61
CA ASP A 89 -32.19 -1.19 1.94
C ASP A 89 -31.07 -0.35 1.31
N ILE A 90 -31.33 0.93 1.02
CA ILE A 90 -30.32 1.79 0.37
C ILE A 90 -29.06 1.96 1.23
N ALA A 91 -29.22 2.05 2.56
CA ALA A 91 -28.10 2.18 3.48
C ALA A 91 -27.17 0.95 3.48
N PRO A 92 -27.65 -0.30 3.68
CA PRO A 92 -26.77 -1.47 3.59
C PRO A 92 -26.23 -1.69 2.17
N ARG A 93 -26.98 -1.37 1.11
CA ARG A 93 -26.48 -1.43 -0.28
C ARG A 93 -25.34 -0.43 -0.52
N TYR A 94 -25.52 0.81 -0.09
CA TYR A 94 -24.50 1.85 -0.14
C TYR A 94 -23.26 1.43 0.63
N ASN A 95 -23.42 0.98 1.88
CA ASN A 95 -22.29 0.55 2.70
C ASN A 95 -21.53 -0.62 2.08
N ARG A 96 -22.23 -1.56 1.43
CA ARG A 96 -21.58 -2.69 0.73
C ARG A 96 -20.78 -2.22 -0.49
N ALA A 97 -21.37 -1.38 -1.33
CA ALA A 97 -20.68 -0.83 -2.51
C ALA A 97 -19.50 0.07 -2.10
N TYR A 98 -19.68 0.89 -1.06
CA TYR A 98 -18.62 1.72 -0.50
C TYR A 98 -17.48 0.87 0.05
N ALA A 99 -17.79 -0.17 0.81
CA ALA A 99 -16.78 -1.10 1.31
C ALA A 99 -16.02 -1.78 0.15
N GLU A 100 -16.73 -2.24 -0.89
CA GLU A 100 -16.11 -2.86 -2.07
C GLU A 100 -15.13 -1.92 -2.78
N VAL A 101 -15.52 -0.65 -2.99
CA VAL A 101 -14.62 0.37 -3.56
C VAL A 101 -13.40 0.57 -2.66
N MET A 102 -13.61 0.75 -1.35
CA MET A 102 -12.51 0.94 -0.41
C MET A 102 -11.54 -0.25 -0.40
N TYR A 103 -12.05 -1.49 -0.42
CA TYR A 103 -11.20 -2.68 -0.49
C TYR A 103 -10.41 -2.75 -1.80
N LEU A 104 -11.02 -2.42 -2.93
CA LEU A 104 -10.35 -2.39 -4.23
C LEU A 104 -9.26 -1.31 -4.27
N GLU A 105 -9.53 -0.11 -3.74
CA GLU A 105 -8.54 0.97 -3.65
C GLU A 105 -7.35 0.56 -2.77
N MET A 106 -7.60 -0.08 -1.62
CA MET A 106 -6.55 -0.61 -0.76
C MET A 106 -5.73 -1.69 -1.47
N ALA A 107 -6.38 -2.64 -2.14
CA ALA A 107 -5.71 -3.71 -2.88
C ALA A 107 -4.83 -3.17 -4.02
N LEU A 108 -5.32 -2.16 -4.76
CA LEU A 108 -4.55 -1.47 -5.80
C LEU A 108 -3.33 -0.75 -5.22
N SER A 109 -3.49 -0.07 -4.08
CA SER A 109 -2.40 0.58 -3.37
C SER A 109 -1.33 -0.42 -2.95
N ASP A 110 -1.74 -1.57 -2.41
CA ASP A 110 -0.80 -2.60 -1.98
C ASP A 110 -0.08 -3.27 -3.17
N LEU A 111 -0.80 -3.53 -4.28
CA LEU A 111 -0.19 -4.06 -5.49
C LEU A 111 0.88 -3.12 -6.07
N ASP A 112 0.62 -1.81 -6.08
CA ASP A 112 1.59 -0.79 -6.50
C ASP A 112 2.82 -0.76 -5.57
N LYS A 113 2.62 -0.88 -4.26
CA LYS A 113 3.74 -0.98 -3.29
C LYS A 113 4.58 -2.24 -3.56
N TYR A 114 3.94 -3.40 -3.77
CA TYR A 114 4.67 -4.64 -4.06
C TYR A 114 5.41 -4.56 -5.39
N HIS A 115 4.82 -3.97 -6.42
CA HIS A 115 5.47 -3.76 -7.71
C HIS A 115 6.74 -2.90 -7.56
N LYS A 116 6.64 -1.75 -6.88
CA LYS A 116 7.79 -0.86 -6.62
C LYS A 116 8.85 -1.52 -5.75
N ALA A 117 8.44 -2.29 -4.74
CA ALA A 117 9.36 -3.01 -3.88
C ALA A 117 10.14 -4.07 -4.67
N LEU A 118 9.47 -4.80 -5.56
CA LEU A 118 10.08 -5.79 -6.44
C LEU A 118 11.05 -5.14 -7.44
N GLU A 119 10.66 -4.06 -8.11
CA GLU A 119 11.52 -3.31 -9.03
C GLU A 119 12.80 -2.85 -8.31
N LYS A 120 12.64 -2.25 -7.13
CA LYS A 120 13.78 -1.83 -6.29
C LYS A 120 14.68 -3.00 -5.88
N ALA A 121 14.08 -4.13 -5.49
CA ALA A 121 14.82 -5.33 -5.10
C ALA A 121 15.61 -5.91 -6.29
N LEU A 122 15.02 -5.94 -7.48
CA LEU A 122 15.69 -6.41 -8.71
C LEU A 122 16.86 -5.50 -9.11
N LEU A 123 16.66 -4.17 -9.11
CA LEU A 123 17.72 -3.20 -9.40
C LEU A 123 18.87 -3.31 -8.38
N SER A 124 18.54 -3.44 -7.10
CA SER A 124 19.53 -3.62 -6.04
C SER A 124 20.28 -4.93 -6.21
N PHE A 125 19.58 -6.04 -6.47
CA PHE A 125 20.19 -7.35 -6.69
C PHE A 125 21.16 -7.33 -7.86
N HIS A 126 20.72 -6.76 -9.00
CA HIS A 126 21.56 -6.63 -10.20
C HIS A 126 22.81 -5.78 -9.92
N THR A 127 22.65 -4.62 -9.29
CA THR A 127 23.77 -3.71 -8.96
C THR A 127 24.78 -4.38 -8.05
N THR A 128 24.32 -5.05 -6.98
CA THR A 128 25.18 -5.81 -6.07
C THR A 128 25.91 -6.93 -6.81
N LYS A 129 25.20 -7.72 -7.62
CA LYS A 129 25.80 -8.85 -8.35
C LYS A 129 26.82 -8.40 -9.40
N MET A 130 26.57 -7.32 -10.13
CA MET A 130 27.56 -6.75 -11.05
C MET A 130 28.80 -6.24 -10.32
N GLY A 131 28.63 -5.65 -9.13
CA GLY A 131 29.75 -5.28 -8.26
C GLY A 131 30.60 -6.49 -7.84
N ASP A 132 29.96 -7.57 -7.40
CA ASP A 132 30.63 -8.82 -7.01
C ASP A 132 31.38 -9.44 -8.20
N ILE A 133 30.73 -9.54 -9.36
CA ILE A 133 31.32 -10.08 -10.59
C ILE A 133 32.55 -9.26 -10.99
N ASN A 134 32.43 -7.93 -11.05
CA ASN A 134 33.53 -7.06 -11.46
C ASN A 134 34.70 -7.08 -10.47
N LYS A 135 34.44 -7.28 -9.17
CA LYS A 135 35.49 -7.48 -8.17
C LYS A 135 36.30 -8.73 -8.48
N ILE A 136 35.63 -9.86 -8.75
CA ILE A 136 36.28 -11.14 -9.07
C ILE A 136 37.02 -11.06 -10.41
N ILE A 137 36.40 -10.48 -11.44
CA ILE A 137 37.04 -10.27 -12.75
C ILE A 137 38.33 -9.47 -12.60
N LYS A 138 38.30 -8.36 -11.85
CA LYS A 138 39.47 -7.52 -11.64
C LYS A 138 40.59 -8.29 -10.93
N GLU A 139 40.26 -9.02 -9.88
CA GLU A 139 41.23 -9.81 -9.12
C GLU A 139 41.87 -10.90 -9.98
N LEU A 140 41.05 -11.68 -10.70
CA LEU A 140 41.53 -12.74 -11.59
C LEU A 140 42.38 -12.18 -12.72
N TRP A 141 41.94 -11.10 -13.37
CA TRP A 141 42.70 -10.45 -14.45
C TRP A 141 44.10 -10.02 -14.00
N GLN A 142 44.20 -9.35 -12.85
CA GLN A 142 45.48 -8.87 -12.32
C GLN A 142 46.42 -10.02 -11.90
N LYS A 143 45.87 -11.19 -11.58
CA LYS A 143 46.65 -12.40 -11.26
C LYS A 143 47.11 -13.14 -12.50
N THR A 144 46.28 -13.21 -13.55
CA THR A 144 46.53 -14.04 -14.73
C THR A 144 47.20 -13.30 -15.88
N TYR A 145 46.80 -12.07 -16.16
CA TYR A 145 47.28 -11.34 -17.32
C TYR A 145 48.69 -10.79 -17.06
N ARG A 146 49.66 -11.16 -17.90
CA ARG A 146 51.05 -10.73 -17.76
C ARG A 146 51.43 -9.50 -18.60
N GLY A 147 50.52 -9.03 -19.46
CA GLY A 147 50.75 -7.82 -20.26
C GLY A 147 50.67 -6.53 -19.42
N GLN A 148 51.44 -5.52 -19.82
CA GLN A 148 51.48 -4.19 -19.16
C GLN A 148 50.52 -3.17 -19.79
N ASP A 149 49.82 -3.55 -20.86
CA ASP A 149 48.95 -2.69 -21.66
C ASP A 149 47.53 -2.54 -21.09
N ILE A 150 47.08 -3.48 -20.24
CA ILE A 150 45.72 -3.48 -19.66
C ILE A 150 45.81 -3.72 -18.15
N ASP A 151 45.36 -2.73 -17.38
CA ASP A 151 45.38 -2.75 -15.91
C ASP A 151 44.36 -3.75 -15.34
N TYR A 152 43.12 -3.68 -15.84
CA TYR A 152 42.02 -4.60 -15.53
C TYR A 152 40.88 -4.46 -16.53
N ILE A 153 39.97 -5.43 -16.52
CA ILE A 153 38.73 -5.40 -17.30
C ILE A 153 37.51 -5.40 -16.38
N GLN A 154 36.37 -4.92 -16.87
CA GLN A 154 35.09 -5.00 -16.18
C GLN A 154 33.92 -5.13 -17.18
N ILE A 155 32.80 -5.62 -16.68
CA ILE A 155 31.52 -5.60 -17.37
C ILE A 155 30.77 -4.34 -16.92
N VAL A 156 30.43 -3.49 -17.88
CA VAL A 156 29.56 -2.34 -17.64
C VAL A 156 28.15 -2.71 -18.09
N ALA A 157 27.18 -2.47 -17.22
CA ALA A 157 25.77 -2.64 -17.49
C ALA A 157 25.12 -1.25 -17.58
N ASP A 158 24.91 -0.77 -18.80
CA ASP A 158 24.25 0.50 -19.07
C ASP A 158 22.73 0.27 -19.07
N ALA A 159 22.01 0.96 -18.18
CA ALA A 159 20.56 0.86 -18.09
C ALA A 159 19.91 1.63 -19.25
N ASP A 160 19.15 0.94 -20.10
CA ASP A 160 18.40 1.51 -21.21
C ASP A 160 16.90 1.46 -20.89
N GLY A 161 16.46 2.38 -20.03
CA GLY A 161 15.09 2.42 -19.51
C GLY A 161 14.90 1.66 -18.18
N LYS A 162 13.66 1.23 -17.89
CA LYS A 162 13.28 0.66 -16.58
C LYS A 162 13.71 -0.79 -16.35
N SER A 163 13.96 -1.56 -17.41
CA SER A 163 14.23 -3.01 -17.30
C SER A 163 15.16 -3.61 -18.36
N SER A 164 15.65 -2.81 -19.32
CA SER A 164 16.59 -3.28 -20.32
C SER A 164 18.01 -2.86 -19.93
N TYR A 165 18.96 -3.78 -20.09
CA TYR A 165 20.37 -3.54 -19.82
C TYR A 165 21.18 -3.89 -21.05
N ASN A 166 22.04 -2.94 -21.45
CA ASN A 166 23.05 -3.17 -22.46
C ASN A 166 24.38 -3.46 -21.76
N TYR A 167 24.98 -4.60 -22.07
CA TYR A 167 26.24 -5.04 -21.47
C TYR A 167 27.39 -4.83 -22.45
N ARG A 168 28.47 -4.24 -21.95
CA ARG A 168 29.73 -4.10 -22.69
C ARG A 168 30.90 -4.45 -21.79
N VAL A 169 31.93 -5.06 -22.39
CA VAL A 169 33.18 -5.33 -21.68
C VAL A 169 34.15 -4.21 -21.99
N VAL A 170 34.70 -3.62 -20.94
CA VAL A 170 35.67 -2.53 -21.03
C VAL A 170 36.98 -2.93 -20.37
N MET A 171 38.05 -2.33 -20.84
CA MET A 171 39.39 -2.41 -20.27
C MET A 171 39.82 -1.04 -19.79
N TYR A 172 40.60 -1.01 -18.71
CA TYR A 172 41.31 0.18 -18.26
C TYR A 172 42.77 0.05 -18.67
N ALA A 173 43.27 1.07 -19.38
CA ALA A 173 44.65 1.14 -19.82
C ALA A 173 45.19 2.54 -19.56
N GLY A 174 46.12 2.68 -18.62
CA GLY A 174 46.74 3.98 -18.31
C GLY A 174 45.73 5.01 -17.79
N GLY A 175 44.71 4.55 -17.06
CA GLY A 175 43.65 5.40 -16.50
C GLY A 175 42.51 5.77 -17.46
N ALA A 176 42.52 5.30 -18.71
CA ALA A 176 41.42 5.48 -19.66
C ALA A 176 40.53 4.23 -19.73
N GLU A 177 39.20 4.43 -19.79
CA GLU A 177 38.23 3.37 -20.08
C GLU A 177 38.07 3.20 -21.59
N LEU A 178 38.25 1.96 -22.08
CA LEU A 178 38.13 1.62 -23.49
C LEU A 178 37.27 0.38 -23.67
N GLU A 179 36.36 0.39 -24.64
CA GLU A 179 35.59 -0.81 -24.98
C GLU A 179 36.49 -1.85 -25.65
N MET A 180 36.49 -3.08 -25.14
CA MET A 180 37.34 -4.16 -25.65
C MET A 180 36.95 -4.61 -27.06
N ARG A 181 35.66 -4.47 -27.43
CA ARG A 181 35.15 -4.93 -28.72
C ARG A 181 35.92 -4.26 -29.87
N GLY A 182 36.56 -5.09 -30.69
CA GLY A 182 37.37 -4.63 -31.83
C GLY A 182 38.74 -4.02 -31.46
N ARG A 183 39.13 -4.03 -30.19
CA ARG A 183 40.38 -3.41 -29.70
C ARG A 183 41.32 -4.36 -28.95
N CYS A 184 40.94 -5.63 -28.77
CA CYS A 184 41.75 -6.64 -28.11
C CYS A 184 42.28 -7.72 -29.08
N SER A 185 43.43 -8.28 -28.73
CA SER A 185 44.07 -9.40 -29.43
C SER A 185 43.28 -10.70 -29.26
N ALA A 186 43.62 -11.74 -30.03
CA ALA A 186 42.97 -13.05 -29.90
C ALA A 186 43.18 -13.65 -28.50
N GLY A 187 44.41 -13.63 -27.97
CA GLY A 187 44.71 -14.14 -26.63
C GLY A 187 44.00 -13.36 -25.52
N GLN A 188 43.97 -12.02 -25.62
CA GLN A 188 43.23 -11.17 -24.66
C GLN A 188 41.72 -11.50 -24.65
N LYS A 189 41.13 -11.80 -25.80
CA LYS A 189 39.72 -12.23 -25.87
C LYS A 189 39.50 -13.55 -25.16
N VAL A 190 40.33 -14.55 -25.45
CA VAL A 190 40.22 -15.88 -24.83
C VAL A 190 40.34 -15.77 -23.31
N LEU A 191 41.38 -15.07 -22.82
CA LEU A 191 41.59 -14.88 -21.40
C LEU A 191 40.44 -14.12 -20.73
N ALA A 192 39.98 -13.02 -21.33
CA ALA A 192 38.84 -12.25 -20.81
C ALA A 192 37.57 -13.11 -20.72
N CYS A 193 37.28 -13.90 -21.76
CA CYS A 193 36.12 -14.80 -21.76
C CYS A 193 36.21 -15.87 -20.66
N LEU A 194 37.38 -16.45 -20.43
CA LEU A 194 37.58 -17.44 -19.38
C LEU A 194 37.39 -16.83 -17.99
N ILE A 195 38.01 -15.69 -17.73
CA ILE A 195 37.90 -14.95 -16.46
C ILE A 195 36.45 -14.57 -16.17
N ILE A 196 35.73 -14.04 -17.17
CA ILE A 196 34.31 -13.69 -17.01
C ILE A 196 33.47 -14.92 -16.68
N ARG A 197 33.72 -16.06 -17.35
CA ARG A 197 33.01 -17.32 -17.05
C ARG A 197 33.29 -17.80 -15.63
N LEU A 198 34.54 -17.73 -15.17
CA LEU A 198 34.93 -18.06 -13.81
C LEU A 198 34.21 -17.16 -12.78
N ALA A 199 34.21 -15.85 -12.99
CA ALA A 199 33.56 -14.90 -12.11
C ALA A 199 32.03 -15.10 -12.04
N LEU A 200 31.39 -15.41 -13.17
CA LEU A 200 29.96 -15.72 -13.22
C LEU A 200 29.66 -17.03 -12.48
N ALA A 201 30.45 -18.08 -12.69
CA ALA A 201 30.29 -19.34 -11.97
C ALA A 201 30.47 -19.14 -10.46
N GLU A 202 31.44 -18.33 -10.03
CA GLU A 202 31.62 -17.98 -8.61
C GLU A 202 30.43 -17.24 -8.01
N THR A 203 29.86 -16.29 -8.75
CA THR A 203 28.82 -15.42 -8.22
C THR A 203 27.44 -16.09 -8.19
N PHE A 204 27.15 -16.96 -9.17
CA PHE A 204 25.82 -17.54 -9.38
C PHE A 204 25.71 -19.02 -9.04
N CYS A 205 26.80 -19.80 -9.10
CA CYS A 205 26.76 -21.25 -8.98
C CYS A 205 27.18 -21.76 -7.60
N LEU A 206 26.63 -21.17 -6.52
CA LEU A 206 26.95 -21.54 -5.13
C LEU A 206 26.65 -23.02 -4.78
N ASN A 207 25.65 -23.62 -5.43
CA ASN A 207 25.16 -24.97 -5.10
C ASN A 207 25.42 -26.01 -6.20
N CYS A 208 26.06 -25.64 -7.32
CA CYS A 208 26.37 -26.54 -8.43
C CYS A 208 27.62 -26.02 -9.16
N GLY A 209 28.79 -26.36 -8.64
CA GLY A 209 30.07 -25.83 -9.08
C GLY A 209 30.71 -26.64 -10.22
N ILE A 210 29.94 -27.10 -11.21
CA ILE A 210 30.53 -27.78 -12.36
C ILE A 210 31.02 -26.74 -13.38
N LEU A 211 32.33 -26.74 -13.66
CA LEU A 211 32.94 -25.92 -14.69
C LEU A 211 33.71 -26.80 -15.67
N ALA A 212 33.37 -26.71 -16.95
CA ALA A 212 34.11 -27.37 -18.02
C ALA A 212 34.83 -26.33 -18.88
N LEU A 213 36.13 -26.53 -19.09
CA LEU A 213 37.01 -25.72 -19.91
C LEU A 213 37.58 -26.58 -21.04
N ASP A 214 37.20 -26.27 -22.28
CA ASP A 214 37.66 -26.96 -23.47
C ASP A 214 38.73 -26.12 -24.17
N GLU A 215 39.96 -26.65 -24.23
CA GLU A 215 41.17 -26.02 -24.77
C GLU A 215 41.39 -24.56 -24.30
N PRO A 216 41.48 -24.33 -22.97
CA PRO A 216 41.56 -22.99 -22.41
C PRO A 216 42.83 -22.20 -22.78
N THR A 217 43.87 -22.88 -23.25
CA THR A 217 45.14 -22.26 -23.67
C THR A 217 45.15 -21.83 -25.14
N THR A 218 44.04 -21.99 -25.87
CA THR A 218 43.94 -21.60 -27.28
C THR A 218 44.32 -20.13 -27.49
N ASN A 219 45.32 -19.86 -28.33
CA ASN A 219 45.85 -18.52 -28.61
C ASN A 219 46.48 -17.78 -27.39
N LEU A 220 46.83 -18.50 -26.32
CA LEU A 220 47.64 -17.97 -25.21
C LEU A 220 49.12 -18.29 -25.42
N ASP A 221 50.00 -17.41 -24.97
CA ASP A 221 51.43 -17.69 -24.86
C ASP A 221 51.73 -18.49 -23.59
N ALA A 222 52.97 -19.01 -23.48
CA ALA A 222 53.38 -19.85 -22.35
C ALA A 222 53.20 -19.16 -20.99
N ASP A 223 53.49 -17.85 -20.91
CA ASP A 223 53.41 -17.09 -19.67
C ASP A 223 51.96 -16.91 -19.19
N ASN A 224 51.03 -16.56 -20.10
CA ASN A 224 49.61 -16.43 -19.76
C ASN A 224 48.97 -17.81 -19.52
N SER A 225 49.38 -18.87 -20.23
CA SER A 225 48.94 -20.24 -19.97
C SER A 225 49.36 -20.71 -18.57
N ALA A 226 50.62 -20.46 -18.18
CA ALA A 226 51.09 -20.80 -16.84
C ALA A 226 50.38 -19.98 -15.74
N ALA A 227 50.15 -18.69 -15.98
CA ALA A 227 49.41 -17.85 -15.04
C ALA A 227 47.94 -18.26 -14.90
N LEU A 228 47.31 -18.73 -15.99
CA LEU A 228 45.96 -19.28 -15.97
C LEU A 228 45.90 -20.59 -15.16
N ALA A 229 46.88 -21.48 -15.32
CA ALA A 229 46.99 -22.70 -14.53
C ALA A 229 47.07 -22.39 -13.03
N GLU A 230 47.90 -21.40 -12.65
CA GLU A 230 48.02 -20.97 -11.25
C GLU A 230 46.71 -20.40 -10.70
N ALA A 231 45.99 -19.60 -11.48
CA ALA A 231 44.70 -19.06 -11.06
C ALA A 231 43.63 -20.16 -10.91
N LEU A 232 43.60 -21.16 -11.81
CA LEU A 232 42.70 -22.30 -11.68
C LEU A 232 43.02 -23.13 -10.44
N ARG A 233 44.31 -23.36 -10.13
CA ARG A 233 44.72 -24.00 -8.88
C ARG A 233 44.26 -23.24 -7.65
N ALA A 234 44.43 -21.91 -7.64
CA ALA A 234 43.96 -21.09 -6.53
C ALA A 234 42.45 -21.21 -6.31
N ILE A 235 41.65 -21.29 -7.38
CA ILE A 235 40.20 -21.52 -7.31
C ILE A 235 39.90 -22.92 -6.76
N MET A 236 40.61 -23.96 -7.22
CA MET A 236 40.46 -25.33 -6.73
C MET A 236 40.74 -25.41 -5.23
N VAL A 237 41.82 -24.78 -4.75
CA VAL A 237 42.17 -24.72 -3.32
C VAL A 237 41.11 -23.97 -2.52
N ALA A 238 40.69 -22.78 -2.98
CA ALA A 238 39.68 -21.99 -2.29
C ALA A 238 38.32 -22.70 -2.17
N ARG A 239 38.06 -23.67 -3.06
CA ARG A 239 36.83 -24.46 -3.09
C ARG A 239 37.02 -25.91 -2.68
N ALA A 240 38.21 -26.29 -2.21
CA ALA A 240 38.51 -27.67 -1.81
C ALA A 240 37.63 -28.13 -0.63
N GLU A 241 37.25 -27.20 0.25
CA GLU A 241 36.34 -27.47 1.37
C GLU A 241 34.85 -27.50 0.96
N GLN A 242 34.51 -27.09 -0.26
CA GLN A 242 33.13 -27.10 -0.76
C GLN A 242 32.82 -28.45 -1.41
N GLU A 243 31.81 -29.17 -0.90
CA GLU A 243 31.45 -30.52 -1.38
C GLU A 243 30.98 -30.57 -2.85
N ASN A 244 30.65 -29.42 -3.47
CA ASN A 244 29.91 -29.36 -4.74
C ASN A 244 30.67 -28.68 -5.91
N PHE A 245 32.00 -28.61 -5.87
CA PHE A 245 32.80 -28.07 -6.98
C PHE A 245 33.47 -29.16 -7.81
N GLN A 246 33.32 -29.10 -9.13
CA GLN A 246 33.94 -30.01 -10.09
C GLN A 246 34.50 -29.22 -11.27
N LEU A 247 35.80 -29.29 -11.49
CA LEU A 247 36.48 -28.70 -12.64
C LEU A 247 36.84 -29.80 -13.64
N ILE A 248 36.41 -29.63 -14.89
CA ILE A 248 36.78 -30.50 -16.02
C ILE A 248 37.60 -29.65 -17.00
N VAL A 249 38.83 -30.07 -17.26
CA VAL A 249 39.72 -29.41 -18.23
C VAL A 249 40.02 -30.40 -19.35
N ILE A 250 39.79 -29.97 -20.58
CA ILE A 250 40.16 -30.72 -21.79
C ILE A 250 41.27 -29.93 -22.46
N THR A 251 42.41 -30.57 -22.67
CA THR A 251 43.51 -29.94 -23.39
C THR A 251 44.42 -30.95 -24.10
N HIS A 252 45.04 -30.50 -25.18
CA HIS A 252 46.19 -31.17 -25.81
C HIS A 252 47.54 -30.55 -25.40
N ASP A 253 47.53 -29.50 -24.58
CA ASP A 253 48.74 -28.89 -24.02
C ASP A 253 49.21 -29.69 -22.78
N GLU A 254 50.19 -30.56 -23.00
CA GLU A 254 50.74 -31.41 -21.93
C GLU A 254 51.41 -30.61 -20.82
N GLN A 255 51.99 -29.43 -21.13
CA GLN A 255 52.62 -28.58 -20.11
C GLN A 255 51.55 -27.97 -19.20
N PHE A 256 50.47 -27.44 -19.80
CA PHE A 256 49.34 -26.90 -19.04
C PHE A 256 48.64 -27.99 -18.21
N ALA A 257 48.46 -29.18 -18.78
CA ALA A 257 47.90 -30.32 -18.05
C ALA A 257 48.74 -30.69 -16.82
N HIS A 258 50.06 -30.66 -16.94
CA HIS A 258 50.98 -30.93 -15.81
C HIS A 258 50.95 -29.81 -14.76
N LEU A 259 50.82 -28.55 -15.18
CA LEU A 259 50.74 -27.41 -14.26
C LEU A 259 49.45 -27.42 -13.42
N ILE A 260 48.32 -27.90 -13.95
CA ILE A 260 47.06 -28.00 -13.21
C ILE A 260 46.95 -29.34 -12.47
N GLY A 261 47.27 -30.44 -13.16
CA GLY A 261 47.18 -31.81 -12.67
C GLY A 261 48.33 -32.14 -11.75
N THR A 262 48.33 -31.56 -10.56
CA THR A 262 49.21 -31.91 -9.45
C THR A 262 48.51 -32.90 -8.52
N ARG A 263 49.27 -33.79 -7.86
CA ARG A 263 48.71 -34.78 -6.92
C ARG A 263 47.93 -34.16 -5.77
N ASP A 264 48.16 -32.89 -5.46
CA ASP A 264 47.41 -32.15 -4.44
C ASP A 264 45.93 -31.99 -4.80
N HIS A 265 45.56 -32.11 -6.09
CA HIS A 265 44.23 -31.72 -6.58
C HIS A 265 43.59 -32.71 -7.55
N ALA A 266 44.35 -33.68 -8.10
CA ALA A 266 43.84 -34.74 -8.94
C ALA A 266 44.64 -36.02 -8.75
N ASP A 267 43.96 -37.17 -8.68
CA ASP A 267 44.60 -38.48 -8.56
C ASP A 267 45.01 -39.05 -9.93
N TYR A 268 44.20 -38.76 -10.96
CA TYR A 268 44.35 -39.34 -12.30
C TYR A 268 44.00 -38.34 -13.40
N LEU A 269 44.59 -38.55 -14.57
CA LEU A 269 44.22 -37.89 -15.81
C LEU A 269 43.63 -38.91 -16.80
N TRP A 270 42.73 -38.44 -17.65
CA TRP A 270 42.12 -39.26 -18.70
C TRP A 270 42.74 -38.90 -20.04
N ARG A 271 43.54 -39.80 -20.62
CA ARG A 271 44.07 -39.66 -21.97
C ARG A 271 43.09 -40.23 -22.99
N ILE A 272 42.73 -39.42 -23.98
CA ILE A 272 41.85 -39.82 -25.08
C ILE A 272 42.70 -40.04 -26.32
N THR A 273 42.68 -41.25 -26.87
CA THR A 273 43.41 -41.63 -28.09
C THR A 273 42.46 -42.21 -29.14
N LYS A 274 42.94 -42.34 -30.38
CA LYS A 274 42.24 -43.07 -31.45
C LYS A 274 43.02 -44.31 -31.81
N ASP A 275 42.32 -45.43 -31.98
CA ASP A 275 42.92 -46.66 -32.51
C ASP A 275 43.13 -46.60 -34.04
N GLU A 276 43.72 -47.65 -34.61
CA GLU A 276 43.95 -47.76 -36.05
C GLU A 276 42.64 -47.73 -36.86
N ALA A 277 41.51 -48.10 -36.25
CA ALA A 277 40.17 -48.09 -36.85
C ALA A 277 39.42 -46.76 -36.64
N GLN A 278 40.07 -45.73 -36.08
CA GLN A 278 39.48 -44.42 -35.74
C GLN A 278 38.43 -44.45 -34.61
N HIS A 279 38.36 -45.51 -33.81
CA HIS A 279 37.54 -45.52 -32.60
C HIS A 279 38.24 -44.79 -31.45
N THR A 280 37.45 -44.07 -30.65
CA THR A 280 37.94 -43.38 -29.45
C THR A 280 38.20 -44.38 -28.33
N HIS A 281 39.41 -44.33 -27.78
CA HIS A 281 39.82 -45.08 -26.61
C HIS A 281 40.14 -44.12 -25.46
N LEU A 282 39.67 -44.44 -24.24
CA LEU A 282 39.98 -43.70 -23.03
C LEU A 282 40.88 -44.54 -22.13
N ALA A 283 42.01 -43.98 -21.73
CA ALA A 283 42.93 -44.59 -20.77
C ALA A 283 43.10 -43.66 -19.56
N GLN A 284 43.17 -44.26 -18.38
CA GLN A 284 43.47 -43.55 -17.14
C GLN A 284 44.99 -43.61 -16.89
N GLU A 285 45.61 -42.46 -16.66
CA GLU A 285 47.03 -42.34 -16.32
C GLU A 285 47.16 -41.73 -14.92
N GLU A 286 48.12 -42.24 -14.13
CA GLU A 286 48.45 -41.65 -12.83
C GLU A 286 49.28 -40.37 -13.02
N ILE A 287 49.00 -39.36 -12.19
CA ILE A 287 49.81 -38.14 -12.15
C ILE A 287 51.13 -38.47 -11.43
N THR A 288 52.25 -38.42 -12.15
CA THR A 288 53.60 -38.61 -11.61
C THR A 288 54.18 -37.31 -11.08
N ASP A 289 54.61 -37.31 -9.82
CA ASP A 289 55.33 -36.18 -9.22
C ASP A 289 56.65 -35.95 -9.95
N THR A 290 56.88 -34.72 -10.38
CA THR A 290 58.22 -34.21 -10.72
C THR A 290 58.62 -33.16 -9.69
#